data_AF-A0A2H1I3C5-F1
#
_entry.id   AF-A0A2H1I3C5-F1
#
_cell.length_a   1.000
_cell.length_b   1.000
_cell.length_c   1.000
_cell.angle_alpha   90.00
_cell.angle_beta   90.00
_cell.angle_gamma   90.00
#
_symmetry.space_group_name_H-M   'P 1'
#
loop_
_entity.id
_entity.type
_entity.pdbx_description
1 polymer ?
#
loop_
_entity_poly.entity_id
_entity_poly.type
_entity_poly.pdbx_seq_one_letter_code
_entity_poly.pdbx_strand_id
1 'polypeptide(L)'
;MSADHVRAAHSRRHVDDLLPPDSAELLTPRAAAYFGLPESALLVTQVSVYADGSGAILSFGTDPAGGAHQQRTGRADHVFVSVVSSDTEPRDHSLDAVREEYDHPGVRIVPLDSPGWTYAYSAIVDAGSLFIGGAVTRFVKIDGTATLAVAFRGVNGPLDHAAARAVADDVLAAVGWSDGGRLSCLGM
;
A
#
# COMPACT_ATOMS: atom_id res chain seq x y z
N MET A 1 -0.01 -35.87 18.45
CA MET A 1 0.54 -34.86 17.51
C MET A 1 1.05 -33.70 18.34
N SER A 2 2.36 -33.44 18.34
CA SER A 2 3.03 -32.57 19.33
C SER A 2 2.85 -31.08 19.02
N ALA A 3 2.51 -30.28 20.04
CA ALA A 3 2.38 -28.82 19.98
C ALA A 3 3.69 -28.11 19.58
N ASP A 4 4.83 -28.81 19.64
CA ASP A 4 6.13 -28.28 19.24
C ASP A 4 6.33 -28.20 17.73
N HIS A 5 5.63 -29.03 16.93
CA HIS A 5 5.65 -28.91 15.47
C HIS A 5 4.81 -27.71 14.98
N VAL A 6 3.77 -27.33 15.72
CA VAL A 6 2.94 -26.16 15.40
C VAL A 6 3.69 -24.87 15.75
N ARG A 7 4.41 -24.84 16.89
CA ARG A 7 5.24 -23.68 17.28
C ARG A 7 6.50 -23.50 16.43
N ALA A 8 7.10 -24.57 15.90
CA ALA A 8 8.28 -24.47 15.05
C ALA A 8 7.95 -23.95 13.63
N ALA A 9 6.75 -24.18 13.12
CA ALA A 9 6.28 -23.58 11.86
C ALA A 9 5.92 -22.09 12.01
N HIS A 10 5.55 -21.66 13.23
CA HIS A 10 5.15 -20.29 13.55
C HIS A 10 6.31 -19.39 14.03
N SER A 11 7.55 -19.86 13.95
CA SER A 11 8.70 -19.20 14.54
C SER A 11 9.81 -18.99 13.50
N ARG A 12 10.10 -17.72 13.19
CA ARG A 12 11.41 -17.19 12.73
C ARG A 12 11.75 -17.01 11.24
N ARG A 13 10.80 -16.83 10.32
CA ARG A 13 11.17 -16.26 8.99
C ARG A 13 10.21 -15.24 8.38
N HIS A 14 8.99 -15.10 8.89
CA HIS A 14 7.98 -14.33 8.15
C HIS A 14 8.08 -12.80 8.30
N VAL A 15 8.73 -12.30 9.36
CA VAL A 15 8.71 -10.87 9.72
C VAL A 15 9.89 -10.09 9.10
N ASP A 16 11.03 -10.74 8.89
CA ASP A 16 12.23 -10.10 8.32
C ASP A 16 12.10 -9.85 6.81
N ASP A 17 11.07 -10.40 6.14
CA ASP A 17 10.89 -10.38 4.68
C ASP A 17 9.59 -9.65 4.21
N LEU A 18 8.86 -8.95 5.09
CA LEU A 18 7.55 -8.37 4.71
C LEU A 18 7.68 -7.20 3.73
N LEU A 19 8.63 -6.30 3.99
CA LEU A 19 9.07 -5.26 3.05
C LEU A 19 10.60 -5.21 3.09
N PRO A 20 11.30 -5.29 1.95
CA PRO A 20 12.76 -5.12 1.92
C PRO A 20 13.17 -3.80 2.61
N PRO A 21 14.19 -3.82 3.49
CA PRO A 21 14.59 -2.62 4.25
C PRO A 21 15.08 -1.47 3.37
N ASP A 22 15.57 -1.79 2.17
CA ASP A 22 16.00 -0.85 1.13
C ASP A 22 14.84 -0.36 0.23
N SER A 23 13.60 -0.85 0.43
CA SER A 23 12.43 -0.43 -0.35
C SER A 23 12.25 1.08 -0.37
N ALA A 24 12.51 1.76 0.76
CA ALA A 24 12.40 3.21 0.83
C ALA A 24 13.41 3.89 -0.12
N GLU A 25 14.66 3.43 -0.16
CA GLU A 25 15.69 3.97 -1.05
C GLU A 25 15.35 3.68 -2.52
N LEU A 26 14.95 2.45 -2.83
CA LEU A 26 14.59 2.03 -4.19
C LEU A 26 13.38 2.78 -4.75
N LEU A 27 12.38 3.06 -3.92
CA LEU A 27 11.12 3.67 -4.33
C LEU A 27 11.10 5.20 -4.24
N THR A 28 12.01 5.81 -3.47
CA THR A 28 12.07 7.27 -3.31
C THR A 28 12.15 8.03 -4.65
N PRO A 29 13.02 7.65 -5.61
CA PRO A 29 13.07 8.33 -6.91
C PRO A 29 11.75 8.24 -7.70
N ARG A 30 11.04 7.11 -7.60
CA ARG A 30 9.76 6.89 -8.28
C ARG A 30 8.64 7.69 -7.64
N ALA A 31 8.56 7.66 -6.31
CA ALA A 31 7.62 8.46 -5.55
C ALA A 31 7.84 9.96 -5.80
N ALA A 32 9.09 10.44 -5.74
CA ALA A 32 9.44 11.82 -6.03
C ALA A 32 9.00 12.25 -7.44
N ALA A 33 9.24 11.41 -8.45
CA ALA A 33 8.78 11.65 -9.82
C ALA A 33 7.24 11.70 -9.93
N TYR A 34 6.53 10.81 -9.21
CA TYR A 34 5.07 10.79 -9.16
C TYR A 34 4.49 12.10 -8.59
N PHE A 35 5.04 12.57 -7.46
CA PHE A 35 4.64 13.85 -6.86
C PHE A 35 5.15 15.06 -7.66
N GLY A 36 6.17 14.87 -8.50
CA GLY A 36 6.79 15.95 -9.26
C GLY A 36 7.69 16.85 -8.43
N LEU A 37 8.31 16.27 -7.39
CA LEU A 37 9.17 16.93 -6.42
C LEU A 37 10.61 16.38 -6.52
N PRO A 38 11.63 17.13 -6.08
CA PRO A 38 12.94 16.55 -5.83
C PRO A 38 12.87 15.55 -4.66
N GLU A 39 13.71 14.51 -4.69
CA GLU A 39 13.75 13.47 -3.63
C GLU A 39 13.94 14.06 -2.23
N SER A 40 14.76 15.12 -2.10
CA SER A 40 15.02 15.81 -0.83
C SER A 40 13.83 16.55 -0.23
N ALA A 41 12.78 16.80 -1.02
CA ALA A 41 11.54 17.43 -0.56
C ALA A 41 10.43 16.41 -0.24
N LEU A 42 10.70 15.12 -0.44
CA LEU A 42 9.75 14.05 -0.14
C LEU A 42 9.79 13.71 1.34
N LEU A 43 8.62 13.66 1.98
CA LEU A 43 8.50 13.09 3.32
C LEU A 43 8.45 11.58 3.19
N VAL A 44 9.51 10.92 3.66
CA VAL A 44 9.61 9.45 3.64
C VAL A 44 9.53 8.92 5.06
N THR A 45 8.49 8.13 5.34
CA THR A 45 8.46 7.28 6.53
C THR A 45 9.15 5.98 6.18
N GLN A 46 10.34 5.76 6.73
CA GLN A 46 11.09 4.51 6.56
C GLN A 46 10.23 3.31 6.95
N VAL A 47 10.59 2.13 6.42
CA VAL A 47 9.88 0.88 6.72
C VAL A 47 9.78 0.69 8.24
N SER A 48 8.55 0.58 8.73
CA SER A 48 8.23 0.36 10.14
C SER A 48 7.40 -0.91 10.29
N VAL A 49 7.81 -1.79 11.21
CA VAL A 49 7.13 -3.06 11.49
C VAL A 49 6.19 -2.86 12.67
N TYR A 50 4.98 -3.43 12.61
CA TYR A 50 4.06 -3.41 13.75
C TYR A 50 4.68 -4.15 14.95
N ALA A 51 4.35 -3.71 16.16
CA ALA A 51 4.94 -4.25 17.39
C ALA A 51 4.69 -5.77 17.58
N ASP A 52 3.62 -6.30 16.99
CA ASP A 52 3.28 -7.73 17.01
C ASP A 52 3.88 -8.52 15.84
N GLY A 53 4.62 -7.87 14.93
CA GLY A 53 5.21 -8.49 13.75
C GLY A 53 4.20 -8.88 12.67
N SER A 54 2.93 -8.44 12.79
CA SER A 54 1.87 -8.81 11.85
C SER A 54 2.01 -8.16 10.47
N GLY A 55 2.85 -7.14 10.34
CA GLY A 55 2.94 -6.35 9.13
C GLY A 55 4.03 -5.28 9.16
N ALA A 56 4.23 -4.65 8.01
CA ALA A 56 5.14 -3.53 7.82
C ALA A 56 4.47 -2.44 6.98
N ILE A 57 4.86 -1.20 7.22
CA ILE A 57 4.36 -0.01 6.52
C ILE A 57 5.51 0.88 6.08
N LEU A 58 5.34 1.48 4.91
CA LEU A 58 6.19 2.50 4.30
C LEU A 58 5.27 3.57 3.73
N SER A 59 5.62 4.85 3.87
CA SER A 59 4.84 5.91 3.25
C SER A 59 5.68 7.02 2.67
N PHE A 60 5.19 7.56 1.56
CA PHE A 60 5.73 8.72 0.87
C PHE A 60 4.68 9.82 0.88
N GLY A 61 5.08 11.04 1.24
CA GLY A 61 4.16 12.16 1.37
C GLY A 61 4.76 13.47 0.89
N THR A 62 3.89 14.42 0.56
CA THR A 62 4.26 15.83 0.37
C THR A 62 4.15 16.59 1.69
N ASP A 63 4.91 17.68 1.87
CA ASP A 63 4.78 18.53 3.06
C ASP A 63 3.33 19.06 3.20
N PRO A 64 2.63 18.73 4.31
CA PRO A 64 1.27 19.22 4.55
C PRO A 64 1.18 20.75 4.64
N ALA A 65 2.28 21.43 4.99
CA ALA A 65 2.34 22.90 5.01
C ALA A 65 2.27 23.51 3.59
N GLY A 66 2.63 22.74 2.56
CA GLY A 66 2.53 23.14 1.16
C GLY A 66 1.09 23.27 0.65
N GLY A 67 0.12 22.61 1.32
CA GLY A 67 -1.31 22.67 0.98
C GLY A 67 -1.66 22.12 -0.41
N ALA A 68 -2.97 22.01 -0.69
CA ALA A 68 -3.49 21.42 -1.93
C ALA A 68 -3.05 22.16 -3.22
N HIS A 69 -2.61 23.42 -3.12
CA HIS A 69 -2.19 24.23 -4.27
C HIS A 69 -0.81 23.83 -4.83
N GLN A 70 -0.01 23.07 -4.07
CA GLN A 70 1.28 22.54 -4.52
C GLN A 70 1.16 21.13 -5.10
N GLN A 71 0.02 20.45 -4.90
CA GLN A 71 -0.26 19.16 -5.47
C GLN A 71 -0.58 19.30 -6.97
N ARG A 72 0.13 18.54 -7.80
CA ARG A 72 -0.24 18.42 -9.22
C ARG A 72 -1.63 17.82 -9.33
N THR A 73 -2.46 18.38 -10.20
CA THR A 73 -3.80 17.83 -10.48
C THR A 73 -3.71 16.35 -10.83
N GLY A 74 -4.59 15.55 -10.25
CA GLY A 74 -4.65 14.10 -10.43
C GLY A 74 -3.48 13.35 -9.79
N ARG A 75 -2.85 13.94 -8.77
CA ARG A 75 -1.90 13.26 -7.87
C ARG A 75 -2.46 13.25 -6.45
N ALA A 76 -2.08 12.21 -5.74
CA ALA A 76 -2.22 12.07 -4.29
C ALA A 76 -1.23 12.99 -3.55
N ASP A 77 -1.48 13.33 -2.28
CA ASP A 77 -0.42 13.81 -1.38
C ASP A 77 0.35 12.69 -0.71
N HIS A 78 -0.25 11.51 -0.57
CA HIS A 78 0.37 10.38 0.10
C HIS A 78 0.23 9.08 -0.69
N VAL A 79 1.31 8.31 -0.68
CA VAL A 79 1.35 6.91 -1.09
C VAL A 79 1.70 6.08 0.14
N PHE A 80 0.80 5.21 0.54
CA PHE A 80 1.01 4.24 1.62
C PHE A 80 1.25 2.86 1.01
N VAL A 81 2.28 2.18 1.47
CA VAL A 81 2.59 0.79 1.15
C VAL A 81 2.50 0.00 2.45
N SER A 82 1.64 -1.00 2.50
CA SER A 82 1.52 -1.89 3.65
C SER A 82 1.57 -3.34 3.23
N VAL A 83 2.24 -4.17 4.03
CA VAL A 83 2.22 -5.62 3.91
C VAL A 83 1.77 -6.19 5.25
N VAL A 84 0.79 -7.10 5.21
CA VAL A 84 0.20 -7.72 6.41
C VAL A 84 0.14 -9.22 6.22
N SER A 85 0.54 -9.98 7.23
CA SER A 85 0.38 -11.44 7.25
C SER A 85 -1.10 -11.84 7.34
N SER A 86 -1.45 -12.92 6.65
CA SER A 86 -2.81 -13.49 6.62
C SER A 86 -3.09 -14.44 7.79
N ASP A 87 -2.03 -14.96 8.44
CA ASP A 87 -2.12 -15.93 9.54
C ASP A 87 -2.51 -15.27 10.87
N THR A 88 -2.26 -13.97 10.99
CA THR A 88 -2.87 -13.11 12.00
C THR A 88 -4.16 -12.58 11.41
N GLU A 89 -5.32 -12.91 12.00
CA GLU A 89 -6.60 -12.27 11.62
C GLU A 89 -6.35 -10.78 11.37
N PRO A 90 -6.73 -10.24 10.19
CA PRO A 90 -6.36 -8.88 9.85
C PRO A 90 -7.07 -7.94 10.82
N ARG A 91 -6.33 -7.48 11.82
CA ARG A 91 -6.67 -6.30 12.62
C ARG A 91 -6.17 -5.03 11.94
N ASP A 92 -5.69 -5.14 10.70
CA ASP A 92 -5.15 -4.00 10.00
C ASP A 92 -6.29 -3.12 9.50
N HIS A 93 -6.26 -1.89 10.00
CA HIS A 93 -7.11 -0.78 9.57
C HIS A 93 -7.12 -0.60 8.05
N SER A 94 -6.09 -1.06 7.31
CA SER A 94 -6.07 -0.96 5.85
C SER A 94 -7.08 -1.89 5.16
N LEU A 95 -7.28 -3.13 5.64
CA LEU A 95 -8.24 -4.10 5.10
C LEU A 95 -9.63 -3.90 5.68
N ASP A 96 -9.73 -3.52 6.94
CA ASP A 96 -11.00 -3.06 7.50
C ASP A 96 -11.50 -1.82 6.75
N ALA A 97 -10.61 -0.89 6.40
CA ALA A 97 -10.97 0.24 5.54
C ALA A 97 -11.44 -0.20 4.14
N VAL A 98 -10.88 -1.29 3.56
CA VAL A 98 -11.40 -1.84 2.29
C VAL A 98 -12.84 -2.32 2.48
N ARG A 99 -13.13 -3.06 3.54
CA ARG A 99 -14.50 -3.52 3.82
C ARG A 99 -15.45 -2.35 4.06
N GLU A 100 -15.04 -1.40 4.88
CA GLU A 100 -15.80 -0.17 5.15
C GLU A 100 -16.08 0.60 3.85
N GLU A 101 -15.10 0.74 2.96
CA GLU A 101 -15.29 1.40 1.65
C GLU A 101 -16.34 0.69 0.78
N TYR A 102 -16.33 -0.64 0.73
CA TYR A 102 -17.28 -1.41 -0.09
C TYR A 102 -18.68 -1.45 0.50
N ASP A 103 -18.79 -1.48 1.83
CA ASP A 103 -20.07 -1.59 2.53
C ASP A 103 -20.75 -0.22 2.75
N HIS A 104 -20.01 0.89 2.61
CA HIS A 104 -20.54 2.22 2.91
C HIS A 104 -21.42 2.76 1.77
N PRO A 105 -22.69 3.13 2.02
CA PRO A 105 -23.65 3.52 0.98
C PRO A 105 -23.30 4.83 0.27
N GLY A 106 -22.48 5.68 0.89
CA GLY A 106 -21.97 6.93 0.31
C GLY A 106 -20.60 6.82 -0.37
N VAL A 107 -20.12 5.59 -0.61
CA VAL A 107 -18.86 5.32 -1.30
C VAL A 107 -19.16 4.55 -2.60
N ARG A 108 -18.60 5.04 -3.71
CA ARG A 108 -18.68 4.39 -5.00
C ARG A 108 -17.34 3.80 -5.37
N ILE A 109 -17.32 2.51 -5.67
CA ILE A 109 -16.13 1.79 -6.11
C ILE A 109 -16.06 1.79 -7.64
N VAL A 110 -14.95 2.27 -8.18
CA VAL A 110 -14.63 2.21 -9.61
C VAL A 110 -13.47 1.24 -9.80
N PRO A 111 -13.69 0.05 -10.40
CA PRO A 111 -12.62 -0.89 -10.64
C PRO A 111 -11.63 -0.36 -11.68
N LEU A 112 -10.36 -0.71 -11.51
CA LEU A 112 -9.26 -0.35 -12.41
C LEU A 112 -8.70 -1.60 -13.08
N ASP A 113 -8.41 -1.50 -14.38
CA ASP A 113 -7.71 -2.57 -15.10
C ASP A 113 -6.22 -2.55 -14.74
N SER A 114 -5.80 -3.52 -13.94
CA SER A 114 -4.42 -3.65 -13.47
C SER A 114 -3.96 -5.12 -13.42
N PRO A 115 -3.60 -5.71 -14.57
CA PRO A 115 -2.95 -7.02 -14.63
C PRO A 115 -1.80 -7.14 -13.64
N GLY A 116 -1.76 -8.23 -12.89
CA GLY A 116 -0.77 -8.46 -11.83
C GLY A 116 -1.28 -8.17 -10.41
N TRP A 117 -2.41 -7.46 -10.27
CA TRP A 117 -3.03 -7.20 -8.97
C TRP A 117 -4.27 -8.08 -8.74
N THR A 118 -4.54 -8.43 -7.47
CA THR A 118 -5.76 -9.17 -7.11
C THR A 118 -6.97 -8.24 -7.17
N TYR A 119 -6.83 -7.03 -6.63
CA TYR A 119 -7.82 -5.97 -6.74
C TYR A 119 -7.13 -4.65 -7.08
N ALA A 120 -7.75 -3.86 -7.94
CA ALA A 120 -7.36 -2.47 -8.16
C ALA A 120 -8.64 -1.64 -8.33
N TYR A 121 -8.77 -0.56 -7.56
CA TYR A 121 -9.98 0.25 -7.58
C TYR A 121 -9.74 1.67 -7.07
N SER A 122 -10.66 2.57 -7.40
CA SER A 122 -10.79 3.90 -6.81
C SER A 122 -12.10 4.00 -6.04
N ALA A 123 -12.02 4.35 -4.76
CA ALA A 123 -13.17 4.68 -3.94
C ALA A 123 -13.42 6.19 -4.01
N ILE A 124 -14.62 6.57 -4.43
CA ILE A 124 -15.08 7.94 -4.55
C ILE A 124 -16.14 8.16 -3.48
N VAL A 125 -15.91 9.14 -2.61
CA VAL A 125 -16.84 9.51 -1.54
C VAL A 125 -17.81 10.56 -2.08
N ASP A 126 -19.11 10.30 -1.97
CA ASP A 126 -20.13 11.24 -2.41
C ASP A 126 -20.17 12.47 -1.49
N ALA A 127 -20.43 13.64 -2.08
CA ALA A 127 -20.46 14.90 -1.34
C ALA A 127 -21.52 14.87 -0.22
N GLY A 128 -21.12 15.24 1.00
CA GLY A 128 -22.01 15.23 2.18
C GLY A 128 -22.13 13.88 2.89
N SER A 129 -21.42 12.84 2.42
CA SER A 129 -21.28 11.57 3.13
C SER A 129 -20.54 11.75 4.47
N LEU A 130 -20.97 11.02 5.51
CA LEU A 130 -20.31 10.99 6.83
C LEU A 130 -19.10 10.03 6.88
N PHE A 131 -18.69 9.50 5.73
CA PHE A 131 -17.52 8.64 5.65
C PHE A 131 -16.26 9.43 6.03
N ILE A 132 -15.53 8.93 7.03
CA ILE A 132 -14.36 9.62 7.62
C ILE A 132 -13.12 9.49 6.70
N GLY A 133 -13.15 8.61 5.68
CA GLY A 133 -12.11 8.50 4.66
C GLY A 133 -12.28 9.51 3.51
N GLY A 134 -11.17 9.84 2.85
CA GLY A 134 -11.17 10.59 1.60
C GLY A 134 -11.19 9.69 0.36
N ALA A 135 -11.29 10.29 -0.83
CA ALA A 135 -11.09 9.56 -2.07
C ALA A 135 -9.73 8.85 -2.07
N VAL A 136 -9.72 7.57 -2.42
CA VAL A 136 -8.53 6.73 -2.37
C VAL A 136 -8.50 5.81 -3.57
N THR A 137 -7.30 5.58 -4.10
CA THR A 137 -7.06 4.53 -5.09
C THR A 137 -6.16 3.48 -4.47
N ARG A 138 -6.54 2.22 -4.64
CA ARG A 138 -5.86 1.09 -4.03
C ARG A 138 -5.51 0.03 -5.05
N PHE A 139 -4.34 -0.54 -4.85
CA PHE A 139 -3.85 -1.73 -5.54
C PHE A 139 -3.54 -2.77 -4.46
N VAL A 140 -4.18 -3.92 -4.53
CA VAL A 140 -4.10 -4.97 -3.51
C VAL A 140 -3.70 -6.28 -4.15
N LYS A 141 -2.66 -6.91 -3.59
CA LYS A 141 -2.16 -8.23 -3.98
C LYS A 141 -2.30 -9.17 -2.80
N ILE A 142 -2.94 -10.32 -3.03
CA ILE A 142 -3.15 -11.36 -2.02
C ILE A 142 -2.51 -12.65 -2.53
N ASP A 143 -1.67 -13.27 -1.70
CA ASP A 143 -1.04 -14.57 -2.00
C ASP A 143 -1.42 -15.70 -1.01
N GLY A 144 -2.36 -15.41 -0.11
CA GLY A 144 -2.88 -16.35 0.88
C GLY A 144 -2.08 -16.37 2.20
N THR A 145 -0.81 -15.95 2.18
CA THR A 145 0.04 -15.82 3.38
C THR A 145 0.25 -14.37 3.79
N ALA A 146 0.15 -13.44 2.84
CA ALA A 146 0.21 -12.02 3.09
C ALA A 146 -0.65 -11.24 2.09
N THR A 147 -0.93 -10.00 2.46
CA THR A 147 -1.57 -9.00 1.60
C THR A 147 -0.68 -7.79 1.50
N LEU A 148 -0.30 -7.41 0.28
CA LEU A 148 0.31 -6.14 -0.06
C LEU A 148 -0.77 -5.17 -0.52
N ALA A 149 -0.78 -3.96 0.04
CA ALA A 149 -1.64 -2.88 -0.39
C ALA A 149 -0.83 -1.61 -0.66
N VAL A 150 -1.10 -0.98 -1.81
CA VAL A 150 -0.61 0.35 -2.16
C VAL A 150 -1.80 1.28 -2.26
N ALA A 151 -1.85 2.33 -1.43
CA ALA A 151 -2.96 3.26 -1.34
C ALA A 151 -2.51 4.71 -1.60
N PHE A 152 -3.20 5.36 -2.53
CA PHE A 152 -3.01 6.75 -2.94
C PHE A 152 -4.12 7.60 -2.30
N ARG A 153 -3.76 8.54 -1.42
CA ARG A 153 -4.73 9.34 -0.63
C ARG A 153 -4.56 10.85 -0.87
N GLY A 154 -5.57 11.62 -0.50
CA GLY A 154 -5.55 13.08 -0.58
C GLY A 154 -5.38 13.58 -2.01
N VAL A 155 -6.16 13.03 -2.93
CA VAL A 155 -6.08 13.37 -4.35
C VAL A 155 -6.69 14.73 -4.63
N ASN A 156 -5.95 15.59 -5.33
CA ASN A 156 -6.48 16.83 -5.88
C ASN A 156 -7.10 16.62 -7.26
N GLY A 157 -8.43 16.57 -7.33
CA GLY A 157 -9.19 16.37 -8.57
C GLY A 157 -9.24 14.90 -9.01
N PRO A 158 -9.58 14.61 -10.29
CA PRO A 158 -9.63 13.25 -10.81
C PRO A 158 -8.25 12.60 -10.78
N LEU A 159 -8.09 11.44 -10.14
CA LEU A 159 -6.80 10.76 -10.08
C LEU A 159 -6.36 10.29 -11.47
N ASP A 160 -5.08 10.48 -11.77
CA ASP A 160 -4.41 9.83 -12.89
C ASP A 160 -4.09 8.37 -12.54
N HIS A 161 -5.01 7.48 -12.88
CA HIS A 161 -4.88 6.05 -12.59
C HIS A 161 -3.65 5.41 -13.27
N ALA A 162 -3.20 5.93 -14.41
CA ALA A 162 -2.03 5.39 -15.10
C ALA A 162 -0.75 5.70 -14.32
N ALA A 163 -0.62 6.93 -13.82
CA ALA A 163 0.50 7.31 -12.97
C ALA A 163 0.50 6.56 -11.61
N ALA A 164 -0.68 6.42 -10.99
CA ALA A 164 -0.81 5.66 -9.75
C ALA A 164 -0.45 4.17 -9.96
N ARG A 165 -0.94 3.57 -11.05
CA ARG A 165 -0.61 2.19 -11.41
C ARG A 165 0.88 2.00 -11.65
N ALA A 166 1.55 2.91 -12.36
CA ALA A 166 2.99 2.81 -12.60
C ALA A 166 3.79 2.76 -11.29
N VAL A 167 3.44 3.61 -10.31
CA VAL A 167 4.07 3.57 -8.98
C VAL A 167 3.73 2.28 -8.24
N ALA A 168 2.48 1.82 -8.29
CA ALA A 168 2.10 0.56 -7.67
C ALA A 168 2.90 -0.61 -8.26
N ASP A 169 3.03 -0.68 -9.59
CA ASP A 169 3.80 -1.72 -10.29
C ASP A 169 5.30 -1.65 -9.92
N ASP A 170 5.86 -0.44 -9.75
CA ASP A 170 7.22 -0.25 -9.21
C ASP A 170 7.34 -0.80 -7.77
N VAL A 171 6.33 -0.59 -6.91
CA VAL A 171 6.29 -1.19 -5.56
C VAL A 171 6.24 -2.72 -5.65
N LEU A 172 5.36 -3.27 -6.48
CA LEU A 172 5.22 -4.71 -6.64
C LEU A 172 6.54 -5.36 -7.08
N ALA A 173 7.25 -4.70 -8.01
CA ALA A 173 8.57 -5.12 -8.47
C ALA A 173 9.64 -4.98 -7.38
N ALA A 174 9.67 -3.87 -6.63
CA ALA A 174 10.66 -3.64 -5.57
C ALA A 174 10.51 -4.62 -4.40
N VAL A 175 9.27 -4.99 -4.05
CA VAL A 175 9.00 -5.99 -3.02
C VAL A 175 9.32 -7.41 -3.52
N GLY A 176 9.51 -7.61 -4.83
CA GLY A 176 9.83 -8.91 -5.41
C GLY A 176 8.66 -9.91 -5.32
N TRP A 177 7.43 -9.41 -5.30
CA TRP A 177 6.23 -10.24 -5.16
C TRP A 177 5.98 -11.00 -6.47
N SER A 178 6.29 -12.30 -6.50
CA SER A 178 6.08 -13.11 -7.70
C SER A 178 4.69 -13.77 -7.69
N ASP A 179 4.07 -13.90 -8.88
CA ASP A 179 2.78 -14.56 -9.10
C ASP A 179 2.78 -16.07 -8.76
N GLY A 180 3.93 -16.61 -8.35
CA GLY A 180 4.17 -18.03 -8.12
C GLY A 180 4.64 -18.35 -6.71
N GLY A 181 3.94 -17.86 -5.67
CA GLY A 181 4.00 -18.40 -4.29
C GLY A 181 5.39 -18.47 -3.64
N ARG A 182 6.37 -17.76 -4.17
CA ARG A 182 7.70 -17.60 -3.56
C ARG A 182 8.09 -16.16 -3.76
N LEU A 183 8.15 -15.40 -2.66
CA LEU A 183 9.06 -14.27 -2.57
C LEU A 183 10.43 -14.80 -3.02
N SER A 184 10.81 -14.46 -4.25
CA SER A 184 12.12 -14.82 -4.76
C SER A 184 13.07 -13.85 -4.09
N CYS A 185 13.55 -14.23 -2.90
CA CYS A 185 14.73 -13.62 -2.31
C CYS A 185 15.82 -13.73 -3.38
N LEU A 186 16.15 -12.61 -4.02
CA LEU A 186 17.31 -12.51 -4.88
C LEU A 186 18.52 -12.74 -3.98
N GLY A 187 19.08 -13.94 -4.08
CA GLY A 187 20.32 -14.28 -3.42
C GLY A 187 21.45 -13.47 -4.03
N MET A 188 22.12 -12.67 -3.20
CA MET A 188 23.58 -12.59 -3.12
C MET A 188 23.99 -12.35 -1.67
#